data_AF-A0A2E2UYL5-F1
#
_entry.id   AF-A0A2E2UYL5-F1
#
_cell.length_a   1.000
_cell.length_b   1.000
_cell.length_c   1.000
_cell.angle_alpha   90.00
_cell.angle_beta   90.00
_cell.angle_gamma   90.00
#
_symmetry.space_group_name_H-M   'P 1'
#
loop_
_entity.id
_entity.type
_entity.pdbx_description
1 polymer ?
#
loop_
_entity_poly.entity_id
_entity_poly.type
_entity_poly.pdbx_seq_one_letter_code
_entity_poly.pdbx_strand_id
1 'polypeptide(L)'
;MNNDTQILESFENILPPYKTTSTGWKTFNCPECGDTRGRGAFLVTGTGGFRYHCFNGGCSFSEQPTGWEPGNGVGGRPRRLYQLLGGRLQDLPLQSLFQRSDSSEKEPDHEIVRNFPAIELPKGSVPLIEPGAHVSDKNFVATVDYAFIRFEEIVESANFHWSPKYPKFLIVPYYHYGRIVGYLARSIEGNVKFQKNSSDYLFNQESLDKEGRSVLLLEGVLDAKVVDGVGARGSKLTQKQINLLNLCGRDIIVVPDQEKEGTGFIETAKEQNWYTTTPAWDNNIKDVAQAVQQYGRLYVIEDLVRNRHKNYLKSLISVSMKDAVKKKIQ
;
A
#
# COMPACT_ATOMS: atom_id res chain seq x y z
N MET A 1 35.27 -16.51 1.96
CA MET A 1 34.27 -16.70 0.90
C MET A 1 33.89 -15.33 0.39
N ASN A 2 33.75 -15.14 -0.94
CA ASN A 2 33.32 -13.86 -1.50
C ASN A 2 31.85 -13.60 -1.10
N ASN A 3 31.51 -12.36 -0.73
CA ASN A 3 30.14 -11.99 -0.33
C ASN A 3 29.12 -12.30 -1.44
N ASP A 4 29.54 -12.16 -2.70
CA ASP A 4 28.69 -12.48 -3.85
C ASP A 4 28.27 -13.95 -3.87
N THR A 5 29.19 -14.86 -3.53
CA THR A 5 28.90 -16.30 -3.47
C THR A 5 27.93 -16.62 -2.34
N GLN A 6 28.05 -15.92 -1.20
CA GLN A 6 27.16 -16.10 -0.06
C GLN A 6 25.71 -15.67 -0.36
N ILE A 7 25.51 -14.62 -1.17
CA ILE A 7 24.15 -14.19 -1.54
C ILE A 7 23.43 -15.29 -2.33
N LEU A 8 24.06 -15.84 -3.37
CA LEU A 8 23.46 -16.90 -4.17
C LEU A 8 23.17 -18.14 -3.31
N GLU A 9 24.15 -18.58 -2.51
CA GLU A 9 24.00 -19.72 -1.61
C GLU A 9 22.83 -19.53 -0.64
N SER A 10 22.69 -18.35 -0.05
CA SER A 10 21.56 -18.03 0.82
C SER A 10 20.22 -18.26 0.12
N PHE A 11 20.06 -17.80 -1.14
CA PHE A 11 18.82 -18.03 -1.89
C PHE A 11 18.60 -19.50 -2.21
N GLU A 12 19.65 -20.21 -2.62
CA GLU A 12 19.54 -21.61 -2.99
C GLU A 12 19.18 -22.51 -1.79
N ASN A 13 19.67 -22.18 -0.60
CA ASN A 13 19.43 -22.94 0.63
C ASN A 13 17.98 -22.86 1.12
N ILE A 14 17.25 -21.80 0.76
CA ILE A 14 15.85 -21.61 1.15
C ILE A 14 14.86 -21.96 0.05
N LEU A 15 15.33 -22.47 -1.10
CA LEU A 15 14.41 -22.88 -2.16
C LEU A 15 13.51 -24.04 -1.67
N PRO A 16 12.19 -23.95 -1.87
CA PRO A 16 11.30 -25.07 -1.58
C PRO A 16 11.58 -26.23 -2.54
N PRO A 17 11.04 -27.43 -2.27
CA PRO A 17 11.19 -28.57 -3.17
C PRO A 17 10.85 -28.20 -4.63
N TYR A 18 11.82 -28.36 -5.52
CA TYR A 18 11.74 -27.92 -6.91
C TYR A 18 12.01 -29.05 -7.89
N LYS A 19 11.57 -28.85 -9.14
CA LYS A 19 11.95 -29.68 -10.30
C LYS A 19 12.90 -28.89 -11.18
N THR A 20 13.86 -29.56 -11.81
CA THR A 20 14.78 -28.91 -12.75
C THR A 20 14.32 -29.14 -14.18
N THR A 21 14.24 -28.08 -14.97
CA THR A 21 13.94 -28.14 -16.40
C THR A 21 15.19 -28.42 -17.22
N SER A 22 15.03 -28.85 -18.48
CA SER A 22 16.15 -29.03 -19.43
C SER A 22 16.94 -27.75 -19.67
N THR A 23 16.31 -26.59 -19.47
CA THR A 23 16.89 -25.25 -19.57
C THR A 23 17.53 -24.73 -18.27
N GLY A 24 17.59 -25.54 -17.21
CA GLY A 24 18.26 -25.19 -15.96
C GLY A 24 17.41 -24.43 -14.93
N TRP A 25 16.15 -24.11 -15.23
CA TRP A 25 15.23 -23.53 -14.26
C TRP A 25 14.87 -24.53 -13.16
N LYS A 26 14.98 -24.11 -11.91
CA LYS A 26 14.43 -24.74 -10.71
C LYS A 26 13.01 -24.25 -10.51
N THR A 27 12.02 -25.06 -10.88
CA THR A 27 10.60 -24.72 -10.85
C THR A 27 9.90 -25.25 -9.61
N PHE A 28 9.12 -24.41 -8.94
CA PHE A 28 8.38 -24.69 -7.71
C PHE A 28 7.16 -23.77 -7.60
N ASN A 29 6.37 -23.93 -6.54
CA ASN A 29 5.18 -23.11 -6.33
C ASN A 29 5.57 -21.67 -6.05
N CYS A 30 5.06 -20.73 -6.85
CA CYS A 30 5.45 -19.33 -6.70
C CYS A 30 5.02 -18.83 -5.31
N PRO A 31 5.95 -18.31 -4.49
CA PRO A 31 5.65 -17.93 -3.12
C PRO A 31 4.87 -16.61 -3.04
N GLU A 32 4.76 -15.87 -4.15
CA GLU A 32 4.01 -14.61 -4.24
C GLU A 32 2.53 -14.82 -4.57
N CYS A 33 2.22 -15.45 -5.70
CA CYS A 33 0.83 -15.58 -6.16
C CYS A 33 0.09 -16.81 -5.60
N GLY A 34 0.76 -17.65 -4.80
CA GLY A 34 0.15 -18.85 -4.20
C GLY A 34 -0.20 -19.94 -5.22
N ASP A 35 0.36 -19.86 -6.44
CA ASP A 35 0.11 -20.84 -7.49
C ASP A 35 0.79 -22.18 -7.19
N THR A 36 -0.03 -23.24 -7.17
CA THR A 36 0.38 -24.62 -6.84
C THR A 36 0.81 -25.44 -8.05
N ARG A 37 0.83 -24.85 -9.25
CA ARG A 37 1.21 -25.54 -10.50
C ARG A 37 2.71 -25.55 -10.78
N GLY A 38 3.55 -25.14 -9.83
CA GLY A 38 5.00 -25.13 -10.03
C GLY A 38 5.50 -24.08 -11.03
N ARG A 39 4.77 -22.96 -11.21
CA ARG A 39 5.11 -21.93 -12.21
C ARG A 39 6.07 -20.84 -11.71
N GLY A 40 6.53 -20.89 -10.46
CA GLY A 40 7.66 -20.08 -10.00
C GLY A 40 8.96 -20.73 -10.43
N ALA A 41 9.87 -19.98 -11.02
CA ALA A 41 11.08 -20.52 -11.63
C ALA A 41 12.30 -19.70 -11.22
N PHE A 42 13.29 -20.36 -10.64
CA PHE A 42 14.58 -19.78 -10.24
C PHE A 42 15.69 -20.33 -11.14
N LEU A 43 16.53 -19.46 -11.70
CA LEU A 43 17.64 -19.82 -12.59
C LEU A 43 18.93 -19.20 -12.05
N VAL A 44 19.93 -20.03 -11.82
CA VAL A 44 21.29 -19.57 -11.55
C VAL A 44 21.91 -19.09 -12.86
N THR A 45 22.47 -17.88 -12.87
CA THR A 45 23.12 -17.31 -14.05
C THR A 45 24.57 -17.78 -14.14
N GLY A 46 25.12 -17.83 -15.36
CA GLY A 46 26.52 -18.24 -15.58
C GLY A 46 27.55 -17.29 -14.94
N THR A 47 27.13 -16.10 -14.54
CA THR A 47 27.91 -15.09 -13.82
C THR A 47 27.94 -15.32 -12.30
N GLY A 48 27.19 -16.29 -11.77
CA GLY A 48 27.11 -16.55 -10.33
C GLY A 48 26.01 -15.77 -9.61
N GLY A 49 25.05 -15.21 -10.34
CA GLY A 49 23.84 -14.58 -9.83
C GLY A 49 22.61 -15.45 -10.02
N PHE A 50 21.42 -14.83 -9.98
CA PHE A 50 20.18 -15.53 -10.29
C PHE A 50 19.15 -14.64 -11.00
N ARG A 51 18.19 -15.32 -11.64
CA ARG A 51 16.93 -14.76 -12.14
C ARG A 51 15.78 -15.56 -11.56
N TYR A 52 14.68 -14.88 -11.28
CA TYR A 52 13.44 -15.48 -10.87
C TYR A 52 12.30 -14.91 -11.71
N HIS A 53 11.47 -15.81 -12.22
CA HIS A 53 10.29 -15.49 -13.01
C HIS A 53 9.12 -16.37 -12.59
N CYS A 54 7.92 -15.84 -12.64
CA CYS A 54 6.70 -16.64 -12.47
C CYS A 54 5.95 -16.73 -13.80
N PHE A 55 5.62 -17.92 -14.28
CA PHE A 55 4.85 -18.11 -15.51
C PHE A 55 3.32 -18.02 -15.30
N ASN A 56 2.88 -17.35 -14.24
CA ASN A 56 1.47 -17.08 -13.98
C ASN A 56 1.14 -15.63 -14.36
N GLY A 57 0.35 -15.44 -15.42
CA GLY A 57 0.07 -14.14 -16.09
C GLY A 57 -0.71 -13.07 -15.31
N GLY A 58 -0.61 -13.06 -13.99
CA GLY A 58 -1.04 -11.97 -13.10
C GLY A 58 -0.20 -11.90 -11.82
N CYS A 59 0.96 -12.56 -11.81
CA CYS A 59 1.94 -12.49 -10.73
C CYS A 59 2.87 -11.31 -10.98
N SER A 60 3.25 -10.58 -9.93
CA SER A 60 4.20 -9.47 -10.09
C SER A 60 5.54 -9.95 -10.66
N PHE A 61 5.99 -11.15 -10.27
CA PHE A 61 7.17 -11.80 -10.86
C PHE A 61 6.99 -12.36 -12.28
N SER A 62 5.77 -12.36 -12.82
CA SER A 62 5.51 -12.68 -14.24
C SER A 62 5.68 -11.47 -15.12
N GLU A 63 5.09 -10.35 -14.70
CA GLU A 63 5.12 -9.07 -15.41
C GLU A 63 6.52 -8.47 -15.37
N GLN A 64 7.17 -8.56 -14.21
CA GLN A 64 8.53 -8.11 -13.98
C GLN A 64 9.37 -9.21 -13.33
N PRO A 65 10.18 -9.96 -14.10
CA PRO A 65 11.16 -10.87 -13.53
C PRO A 65 12.09 -10.14 -12.54
N THR A 66 12.55 -10.84 -11.51
CA THR A 66 13.51 -10.30 -10.54
C THR A 66 14.82 -11.08 -10.59
N GLY A 67 15.88 -10.56 -9.99
CA GLY A 67 17.16 -11.25 -9.94
C GLY A 67 18.24 -10.40 -9.30
N TRP A 68 19.39 -11.03 -9.11
CA TRP A 68 20.59 -10.40 -8.59
C TRP A 68 21.81 -10.90 -9.36
N GLU A 69 22.82 -10.05 -9.52
CA GLU A 69 24.09 -10.38 -10.15
C GLU A 69 25.26 -9.92 -9.27
N PRO A 70 26.38 -10.66 -9.23
CA PRO A 70 27.58 -10.28 -8.48
C PRO A 70 28.03 -8.84 -8.75
N GLY A 71 28.53 -8.18 -7.70
CA GLY A 71 28.93 -6.77 -7.75
C GLY A 71 27.78 -5.77 -7.62
N ASN A 72 26.52 -6.23 -7.60
CA ASN A 72 25.36 -5.38 -7.30
C ASN A 72 24.86 -5.59 -5.87
N GLY A 73 24.20 -4.57 -5.31
CA GLY A 73 23.42 -4.75 -4.09
C GLY A 73 22.16 -5.61 -4.35
N VAL A 74 21.69 -6.32 -3.33
CA VAL A 74 20.41 -7.05 -3.42
C VAL A 74 19.26 -6.03 -3.35
N GLY A 75 18.61 -5.77 -4.48
CA GLY A 75 17.51 -4.80 -4.59
C GLY A 75 16.21 -5.23 -3.88
N GLY A 76 15.19 -4.36 -3.88
CA GLY A 76 13.93 -4.61 -3.17
C GLY A 76 13.16 -5.87 -3.64
N ARG A 77 13.05 -6.11 -4.95
CA ARG A 77 12.35 -7.28 -5.50
C ARG A 77 13.05 -8.61 -5.14
N PRO A 78 14.39 -8.73 -5.24
CA PRO A 78 15.12 -9.89 -4.72
C PRO A 78 14.97 -10.08 -3.20
N ARG A 79 15.06 -9.01 -2.39
CA ARG A 79 14.83 -9.08 -0.94
C ARG A 79 13.43 -9.62 -0.61
N ARG A 80 12.41 -9.10 -1.29
CA ARG A 80 11.03 -9.60 -1.21
C ARG A 80 10.95 -11.07 -1.57
N LEU A 81 11.57 -11.50 -2.67
CA LEU A 81 11.61 -12.92 -3.05
C LEU A 81 12.24 -13.78 -1.95
N TYR A 82 13.38 -13.36 -1.38
CA TYR A 82 14.07 -14.07 -0.31
C TYR A 82 13.15 -14.31 0.90
N GLN A 83 12.44 -13.26 1.31
CA GLN A 83 11.50 -13.32 2.44
C GLN A 83 10.27 -14.17 2.12
N LEU A 84 9.76 -14.09 0.88
CA LEU A 84 8.65 -14.93 0.42
C LEU A 84 9.02 -16.43 0.42
N LEU A 85 10.28 -16.76 0.17
CA LEU A 85 10.82 -18.13 0.27
C LEU A 85 11.06 -18.59 1.72
N GLY A 86 10.94 -17.68 2.71
CA GLY A 86 11.10 -17.99 4.13
C GLY A 86 12.46 -17.60 4.72
N GLY A 87 13.32 -16.91 3.97
CA GLY A 87 14.59 -16.40 4.46
C GLY A 87 14.44 -15.11 5.27
N ARG A 88 15.33 -14.88 6.25
CA ARG A 88 15.39 -13.61 6.98
C ARG A 88 16.45 -12.73 6.35
N LEU A 89 16.16 -11.44 6.13
CA LEU A 89 17.13 -10.56 5.44
C LEU A 89 18.50 -10.51 6.12
N GLN A 90 18.56 -10.74 7.43
CA GLN A 90 19.81 -10.82 8.20
C GLN A 90 20.73 -11.99 7.78
N ASP A 91 20.16 -13.02 7.16
CA ASP A 91 20.88 -14.16 6.60
C ASP A 91 21.58 -13.82 5.26
N LEU A 92 21.32 -12.62 4.71
CA LEU A 92 22.07 -12.09 3.57
C LEU A 92 23.27 -11.26 4.08
N PRO A 93 24.43 -11.32 3.41
CA PRO A 93 25.63 -10.58 3.82
C PRO A 93 25.35 -9.08 4.04
N LEU A 94 25.73 -8.56 5.22
CA LEU A 94 25.46 -7.21 5.71
C LEU A 94 25.86 -6.08 4.72
N GLN A 95 26.93 -6.26 3.94
CA GLN A 95 27.37 -5.29 2.92
C GLN A 95 26.38 -5.14 1.75
N SER A 96 25.45 -6.08 1.56
CA SER A 96 24.36 -5.97 0.59
C SER A 96 23.10 -5.27 1.13
N LEU A 97 23.02 -5.06 2.46
CA LEU A 97 21.82 -4.59 3.16
C LEU A 97 21.85 -3.12 3.57
N PHE A 98 23.03 -2.50 3.69
CA PHE A 98 23.15 -1.14 4.23
C PHE A 98 23.62 -0.07 3.22
N GLN A 99 22.70 0.84 2.88
CA GLN A 99 22.94 2.25 3.19
C GLN A 99 22.10 2.62 4.42
N ARG A 100 22.77 2.69 5.59
CA ARG A 100 22.37 3.26 6.91
C ARG A 100 21.14 2.65 7.60
N SER A 101 21.12 2.41 8.91
CA SER A 101 21.96 2.82 10.06
C SER A 101 21.78 1.82 11.22
N ASP A 102 22.79 1.76 12.10
CA ASP A 102 22.81 1.05 13.37
C ASP A 102 21.57 1.25 14.24
N SER A 103 21.03 0.14 14.76
CA SER A 103 20.80 -0.04 16.21
C SER A 103 20.26 -1.45 16.47
N SER A 104 20.94 -2.13 17.40
CA SER A 104 20.57 -3.43 17.96
C SER A 104 19.21 -3.38 18.66
N GLU A 105 18.18 -4.03 18.12
CA GLU A 105 16.94 -4.34 18.83
C GLU A 105 16.41 -5.73 18.43
N LYS A 106 15.78 -6.41 19.39
CA LYS A 106 15.25 -7.78 19.32
C LYS A 106 14.51 -8.05 18.01
N GLU A 107 14.75 -9.22 17.39
CA GLU A 107 14.08 -9.64 16.15
C GLU A 107 12.55 -9.46 16.27
N PRO A 108 11.96 -8.49 15.56
CA PRO A 108 10.51 -8.31 15.57
C PRO A 108 9.87 -9.46 14.79
N ASP A 109 8.75 -9.94 15.30
CA ASP A 109 7.90 -10.89 14.58
C ASP A 109 7.49 -10.28 13.23
N HIS A 110 7.99 -10.85 12.13
CA HIS A 110 7.78 -10.39 10.76
C HIS A 110 6.52 -10.98 10.12
N GLU A 111 5.56 -11.47 10.91
CA GLU A 111 4.31 -12.00 10.39
C GLU A 111 3.55 -10.93 9.57
N ILE A 112 3.14 -11.29 8.36
CA ILE A 112 2.26 -10.49 7.49
C ILE A 112 1.04 -11.31 7.10
N VAL A 113 -0.10 -10.64 6.90
CA VAL A 113 -1.31 -11.30 6.38
C VAL A 113 -1.23 -11.39 4.87
N ARG A 114 -1.23 -12.62 4.35
CA ARG A 114 -1.10 -12.90 2.91
C ARG A 114 -2.41 -13.26 2.23
N ASN A 115 -3.46 -13.56 2.99
CA ASN A 115 -4.74 -13.97 2.45
C ASN A 115 -5.86 -13.24 3.17
N PHE A 116 -6.75 -12.64 2.39
CA PHE A 116 -7.96 -12.01 2.87
C PHE A 116 -9.17 -12.71 2.24
N PRO A 117 -10.18 -13.10 3.04
CA PRO A 117 -11.35 -13.77 2.50
C PRO A 117 -12.05 -12.86 1.51
N ALA A 118 -12.37 -13.40 0.34
CA ALA A 118 -13.16 -12.69 -0.66
C ALA A 118 -14.56 -12.42 -0.09
N ILE A 119 -15.08 -11.22 -0.36
CA ILE A 119 -16.45 -10.86 -0.01
C ILE A 119 -17.16 -10.32 -1.23
N GLU A 120 -18.48 -10.46 -1.24
CA GLU A 120 -19.33 -9.79 -2.21
C GLU A 120 -19.63 -8.36 -1.75
N LEU A 121 -19.72 -7.47 -2.74
CA LEU A 121 -20.29 -6.15 -2.53
C LEU A 121 -21.78 -6.23 -2.15
N PRO A 122 -22.35 -5.16 -1.59
CA PRO A 122 -23.79 -5.10 -1.31
C PRO A 122 -24.64 -5.52 -2.52
N LYS A 123 -25.73 -6.24 -2.28
CA LYS A 123 -26.57 -6.82 -3.33
C LYS A 123 -26.98 -5.75 -4.37
N GLY A 124 -26.80 -6.08 -5.65
CA GLY A 124 -27.09 -5.15 -6.76
C GLY A 124 -26.09 -4.01 -6.89
N SER A 125 -24.85 -4.19 -6.40
CA SER A 125 -23.80 -3.19 -6.62
C SER A 125 -23.46 -3.09 -8.10
N VAL A 126 -23.37 -1.86 -8.60
CA VAL A 126 -22.96 -1.53 -9.97
C VAL A 126 -21.90 -0.44 -9.96
N PRO A 127 -20.93 -0.45 -10.90
CA PRO A 127 -19.99 0.65 -11.07
C PRO A 127 -20.71 1.95 -11.42
N LEU A 128 -20.19 3.10 -10.96
CA LEU A 128 -20.78 4.40 -11.29
C LEU A 128 -20.63 4.77 -12.77
N ILE A 129 -19.51 4.38 -13.38
CA ILE A 129 -19.18 4.68 -14.79
C ILE A 129 -19.92 3.81 -15.80
N GLU A 130 -20.45 2.66 -15.35
CA GLU A 130 -21.22 1.71 -16.17
C GLU A 130 -22.62 1.52 -15.57
N PRO A 131 -23.45 2.58 -15.58
CA PRO A 131 -24.66 2.66 -14.75
C PRO A 131 -25.77 1.68 -15.18
N GLY A 132 -25.73 1.20 -16.42
CA GLY A 132 -26.75 0.31 -16.98
C GLY A 132 -28.16 0.87 -16.81
N ALA A 133 -29.08 0.06 -16.28
CA ALA A 133 -30.48 0.45 -16.06
C ALA A 133 -30.70 1.40 -14.87
N HIS A 134 -29.67 1.72 -14.08
CA HIS A 134 -29.82 2.49 -12.83
C HIS A 134 -29.79 4.01 -13.03
N VAL A 135 -29.54 4.49 -14.25
CA VAL A 135 -29.52 5.94 -14.58
C VAL A 135 -30.83 6.64 -14.20
N SER A 136 -31.96 5.92 -14.18
CA SER A 136 -33.26 6.48 -13.78
C SER A 136 -33.48 6.58 -12.26
N ASP A 137 -32.63 5.97 -11.43
CA ASP A 137 -32.75 6.04 -9.96
C ASP A 137 -32.19 7.36 -9.45
N LYS A 138 -33.02 8.15 -8.76
CA LYS A 138 -32.63 9.46 -8.21
C LYS A 138 -31.45 9.37 -7.23
N ASN A 139 -31.35 8.30 -6.46
CA ASN A 139 -30.26 8.13 -5.49
C ASN A 139 -28.97 7.69 -6.19
N PHE A 140 -29.07 6.93 -7.28
CA PHE A 140 -27.92 6.64 -8.13
C PHE A 140 -27.35 7.94 -8.70
N VAL A 141 -28.19 8.77 -9.32
CA VAL A 141 -27.78 10.08 -9.87
C VAL A 141 -27.16 10.96 -8.77
N ALA A 142 -27.79 11.06 -7.60
CA ALA A 142 -27.23 11.83 -6.49
C ALA A 142 -25.85 11.30 -6.01
N THR A 143 -25.63 9.98 -6.08
CA THR A 143 -24.33 9.39 -5.73
C THR A 143 -23.27 9.67 -6.79
N VAL A 144 -23.66 9.67 -8.07
CA VAL A 144 -22.81 10.08 -9.19
C VAL A 144 -22.41 11.54 -9.02
N ASP A 145 -23.37 12.45 -8.81
CA ASP A 145 -23.12 13.88 -8.60
C ASP A 145 -22.17 14.10 -7.43
N TYR A 146 -22.42 13.41 -6.30
CA TYR A 146 -21.53 13.46 -5.15
C TYR A 146 -20.11 13.00 -5.49
N ALA A 147 -19.94 11.92 -6.25
CA ALA A 147 -18.63 11.40 -6.62
C ALA A 147 -17.89 12.34 -7.59
N PHE A 148 -18.59 12.92 -8.57
CA PHE A 148 -18.02 13.89 -9.50
C PHE A 148 -17.60 15.17 -8.79
N ILE A 149 -18.47 15.77 -7.98
CA ILE A 149 -18.16 16.99 -7.23
C ILE A 149 -16.95 16.77 -6.31
N ARG A 150 -16.87 15.58 -5.70
CA ARG A 150 -15.87 15.33 -4.66
C ARG A 150 -14.56 14.75 -5.17
N PHE A 151 -14.58 14.04 -6.30
CA PHE A 151 -13.47 13.22 -6.79
C PHE A 151 -13.30 13.30 -8.31
N GLU A 152 -13.65 14.43 -8.93
CA GLU A 152 -13.61 14.68 -10.38
C GLU A 152 -12.38 14.06 -11.06
N GLU A 153 -11.17 14.31 -10.54
CA GLU A 153 -9.91 13.83 -11.12
C GLU A 153 -9.74 12.31 -11.16
N ILE A 154 -10.47 11.56 -10.33
CA ILE A 154 -10.31 10.11 -10.21
C ILE A 154 -11.60 9.35 -10.46
N VAL A 155 -12.75 10.00 -10.60
CA VAL A 155 -14.07 9.34 -10.62
C VAL A 155 -14.16 8.24 -11.68
N GLU A 156 -13.53 8.44 -12.83
CA GLU A 156 -13.49 7.47 -13.93
C GLU A 156 -12.61 6.25 -13.63
N SER A 157 -11.50 6.42 -12.89
CA SER A 157 -10.53 5.35 -12.60
C SER A 157 -10.67 4.76 -11.20
N ALA A 158 -11.45 5.39 -10.32
CA ALA A 158 -11.57 5.02 -8.92
C ALA A 158 -12.35 3.72 -8.69
N ASN A 159 -13.12 3.28 -9.70
CA ASN A 159 -14.02 2.14 -9.63
C ASN A 159 -15.02 2.25 -8.48
N PHE A 160 -15.62 3.43 -8.34
CA PHE A 160 -16.69 3.65 -7.39
C PHE A 160 -17.94 2.86 -7.78
N HIS A 161 -18.67 2.40 -6.77
CA HIS A 161 -19.90 1.64 -6.94
C HIS A 161 -21.06 2.28 -6.20
N TRP A 162 -22.27 1.91 -6.61
CA TRP A 162 -23.51 2.19 -5.93
C TRP A 162 -24.31 0.90 -5.76
N SER A 163 -25.16 0.81 -4.74
CA SER A 163 -26.05 -0.33 -4.53
C SER A 163 -27.43 0.11 -4.06
N PRO A 164 -28.52 -0.50 -4.57
CA PRO A 164 -29.87 -0.21 -4.10
C PRO A 164 -30.09 -0.63 -2.64
N LYS A 165 -29.24 -1.50 -2.07
CA LYS A 165 -29.28 -1.85 -0.65
C LYS A 165 -28.87 -0.67 0.24
N TYR A 166 -27.98 0.19 -0.26
CA TYR A 166 -27.48 1.37 0.43
C TYR A 166 -27.57 2.57 -0.52
N PRO A 167 -28.79 3.02 -0.86
CA PRO A 167 -29.02 3.91 -2.00
C PRO A 167 -28.36 5.28 -1.82
N LYS A 168 -28.13 5.71 -0.57
CA LYS A 168 -27.51 7.00 -0.23
C LYS A 168 -26.02 6.89 0.11
N PHE A 169 -25.36 5.82 -0.34
CA PHE A 169 -23.97 5.56 -0.03
C PHE A 169 -23.13 5.35 -1.29
N LEU A 170 -21.99 6.04 -1.33
CA LEU A 170 -20.89 5.74 -2.23
C LEU A 170 -20.16 4.50 -1.72
N ILE A 171 -20.01 3.48 -2.56
CA ILE A 171 -19.29 2.25 -2.24
C ILE A 171 -17.89 2.30 -2.86
N VAL A 172 -16.87 2.09 -2.04
CA VAL A 172 -15.46 1.96 -2.47
C VAL A 172 -15.00 0.53 -2.21
N PRO A 173 -14.83 -0.30 -3.26
CA PRO A 173 -14.33 -1.67 -3.11
C PRO A 173 -12.85 -1.69 -2.68
N TYR A 174 -12.49 -2.72 -1.93
CA TYR A 174 -11.11 -3.01 -1.53
C TYR A 174 -10.61 -4.23 -2.26
N TYR A 175 -9.43 -4.11 -2.86
CA TYR A 175 -8.84 -5.15 -3.67
C TYR A 175 -7.66 -5.82 -2.98
N HIS A 176 -7.52 -7.11 -3.25
CA HIS A 176 -6.32 -7.87 -2.97
C HIS A 176 -6.14 -8.88 -4.10
N TYR A 177 -5.10 -8.69 -4.90
CA TYR A 177 -4.84 -9.49 -6.11
C TYR A 177 -6.08 -9.61 -7.03
N GLY A 178 -6.73 -8.47 -7.30
CA GLY A 178 -7.91 -8.38 -8.17
C GLY A 178 -9.21 -8.92 -7.56
N ARG A 179 -9.19 -9.48 -6.35
CA ARG A 179 -10.39 -9.94 -5.63
C ARG A 179 -10.90 -8.88 -4.67
N ILE A 180 -12.22 -8.78 -4.55
CA ILE A 180 -12.85 -7.90 -3.56
C ILE A 180 -12.75 -8.57 -2.19
N VAL A 181 -12.05 -7.92 -1.26
CA VAL A 181 -11.82 -8.41 0.12
C VAL A 181 -12.42 -7.49 1.17
N GLY A 182 -13.04 -6.40 0.72
CA GLY A 182 -13.68 -5.44 1.58
C GLY A 182 -14.39 -4.34 0.81
N TYR A 183 -15.07 -3.46 1.53
CA TYR A 183 -15.56 -2.20 1.00
C TYR A 183 -15.74 -1.15 2.09
N LEU A 184 -15.71 0.12 1.69
CA LEU A 184 -16.25 1.27 2.41
C LEU A 184 -17.61 1.63 1.82
N ALA A 185 -18.58 1.92 2.67
CA ALA A 185 -19.79 2.64 2.30
C ALA A 185 -19.78 4.01 3.02
N ARG A 186 -19.75 5.09 2.25
CA ARG A 186 -19.76 6.47 2.74
C ARG A 186 -21.08 7.15 2.38
N SER A 187 -21.79 7.68 3.37
CA SER A 187 -23.02 8.44 3.13
C SER A 187 -22.74 9.69 2.29
N ILE A 188 -23.62 9.98 1.34
CA ILE A 188 -23.58 11.21 0.53
C ILE A 188 -24.26 12.39 1.23
N GLU A 189 -25.08 12.14 2.25
CA GLU A 189 -25.87 13.17 2.98
C GLU A 189 -25.24 13.54 4.33
N GLY A 190 -24.16 12.88 4.76
CA GLY A 190 -23.57 13.14 6.07
C GLY A 190 -22.25 12.43 6.34
N ASN A 191 -21.84 12.40 7.60
CA ASN A 191 -20.55 11.85 8.03
C ASN A 191 -20.59 10.36 8.42
N VAL A 192 -21.71 9.69 8.18
CA VAL A 192 -21.87 8.25 8.46
C VAL A 192 -21.05 7.44 7.45
N LYS A 193 -20.25 6.52 7.97
CA LYS A 193 -19.51 5.53 7.18
C LYS A 193 -19.50 4.18 7.88
N PHE A 194 -19.50 3.10 7.10
CA PHE A 194 -19.26 1.75 7.61
C PHE A 194 -18.37 0.98 6.65
N GLN A 195 -17.65 -0.01 7.16
CA GLN A 195 -16.66 -0.76 6.40
C GLN A 195 -16.78 -2.24 6.73
N LYS A 196 -16.55 -3.10 5.73
CA LYS A 196 -16.47 -4.56 5.90
C LYS A 196 -15.17 -5.05 5.27
N ASN A 197 -14.32 -5.72 6.05
CA ASN A 197 -12.96 -6.17 5.66
C ASN A 197 -12.24 -6.81 6.88
N SER A 198 -11.04 -7.34 6.67
CA SER A 198 -10.12 -7.79 7.73
C SER A 198 -9.38 -6.65 8.43
N SER A 199 -9.18 -6.72 9.75
CA SER A 199 -8.46 -5.71 10.54
C SER A 199 -7.04 -5.41 10.04
N ASP A 200 -6.34 -6.42 9.53
CA ASP A 200 -4.96 -6.29 9.05
C ASP A 200 -4.85 -5.81 7.60
N TYR A 201 -5.97 -5.58 6.92
CA TYR A 201 -5.97 -5.10 5.54
C TYR A 201 -5.65 -3.60 5.48
N LEU A 202 -4.67 -3.22 4.67
CA LEU A 202 -4.41 -1.83 4.31
C LEU A 202 -5.11 -1.51 2.99
N PHE A 203 -5.84 -0.39 2.96
CA PHE A 203 -6.49 0.05 1.74
C PHE A 203 -5.45 0.40 0.66
N ASN A 204 -5.68 -0.06 -0.57
CA ASN A 204 -4.79 0.15 -1.71
C ASN A 204 -3.37 -0.42 -1.47
N GLN A 205 -3.25 -1.49 -0.69
CA GLN A 205 -1.95 -2.12 -0.39
C GLN A 205 -1.21 -2.63 -1.65
N GLU A 206 -1.89 -2.84 -2.77
CA GLU A 206 -1.22 -3.11 -4.06
C GLU A 206 -0.31 -1.96 -4.51
N SER A 207 -0.54 -0.73 -4.04
CA SER A 207 0.34 0.41 -4.34
C SER A 207 1.71 0.32 -3.68
N LEU A 208 1.90 -0.61 -2.73
CA LEU A 208 3.20 -0.96 -2.17
C LEU A 208 4.10 -1.69 -3.18
N ASP A 209 3.50 -2.34 -4.19
CA ASP A 209 4.21 -3.11 -5.20
C ASP A 209 4.67 -2.24 -6.38
N LYS A 210 4.14 -1.01 -6.48
CA LYS A 210 4.51 -0.04 -7.52
C LYS A 210 5.96 0.43 -7.33
N GLU A 211 6.62 0.70 -8.45
CA GLU A 211 7.90 1.40 -8.47
C GLU A 211 7.75 2.83 -7.94
N GLY A 212 8.79 3.33 -7.28
CA GLY A 212 8.81 4.69 -6.76
C GLY A 212 9.59 4.78 -5.46
N ARG A 213 9.93 6.01 -5.09
CA ARG A 213 10.75 6.24 -3.89
C ARG A 213 9.94 6.20 -2.59
N SER A 214 8.70 6.68 -2.62
CA SER A 214 7.95 6.97 -1.39
C SER A 214 6.50 6.53 -1.47
N VAL A 215 5.94 6.04 -0.36
CA VAL A 215 4.51 5.67 -0.21
C VAL A 215 3.85 6.72 0.66
N LEU A 216 2.75 7.32 0.19
CA LEU A 216 1.89 8.15 1.05
C LEU A 216 1.01 7.23 1.88
N LEU A 217 1.08 7.37 3.20
CA LEU A 217 0.27 6.62 4.16
C LEU A 217 -0.70 7.57 4.85
N LEU A 218 -1.99 7.33 4.68
CA LEU A 218 -3.08 8.19 5.15
C LEU A 218 -4.01 7.43 6.08
N GLU A 219 -4.69 8.13 6.99
CA GLU A 219 -5.71 7.51 7.85
C GLU A 219 -6.98 7.12 7.07
N GLY A 220 -7.40 7.99 6.14
CA GLY A 220 -8.64 7.88 5.38
C GLY A 220 -8.49 7.10 4.07
N VAL A 221 -9.48 6.25 3.79
CA VAL A 221 -9.58 5.50 2.52
C VAL A 221 -9.78 6.43 1.33
N LEU A 222 -10.67 7.41 1.47
CA LEU A 222 -10.98 8.34 0.38
C LEU A 222 -9.78 9.23 0.08
N ASP A 223 -9.17 9.81 1.11
CA ASP A 223 -7.93 10.59 1.01
C ASP A 223 -6.83 9.80 0.30
N ALA A 224 -6.61 8.55 0.74
CA ALA A 224 -5.63 7.66 0.10
C ALA A 224 -5.96 7.39 -1.37
N LYS A 225 -7.24 7.20 -1.72
CA LYS A 225 -7.65 6.99 -3.11
C LYS A 225 -7.28 8.19 -3.98
N VAL A 226 -7.51 9.43 -3.52
CA VAL A 226 -7.29 10.64 -4.35
C VAL A 226 -5.83 10.84 -4.71
N VAL A 227 -4.90 10.45 -3.83
CA VAL A 227 -3.45 10.60 -4.08
C VAL A 227 -2.76 9.28 -4.45
N ASP A 228 -3.52 8.21 -4.72
CA ASP A 228 -2.99 6.86 -4.95
C ASP A 228 -2.03 6.38 -3.83
N GLY A 229 -2.37 6.75 -2.58
CA GLY A 229 -1.68 6.33 -1.37
C GLY A 229 -2.31 5.09 -0.74
N VAL A 230 -1.79 4.72 0.43
CA VAL A 230 -2.23 3.58 1.25
C VAL A 230 -3.06 4.09 2.42
N GLY A 231 -4.19 3.45 2.70
CA GLY A 231 -5.10 3.86 3.77
C GLY A 231 -5.07 2.92 4.99
N ALA A 232 -4.74 3.45 6.17
CA ALA A 232 -4.67 2.70 7.43
C ALA A 232 -6.03 2.39 8.05
N ARG A 233 -7.07 3.19 7.76
CA ARG A 233 -8.46 3.07 8.27
C ARG A 233 -8.62 3.18 9.78
N GLY A 234 -7.68 3.80 10.48
CA GLY A 234 -7.73 3.99 11.92
C GLY A 234 -6.56 4.82 12.40
N SER A 235 -6.57 5.18 13.68
CA SER A 235 -5.52 5.96 14.32
C SER A 235 -4.31 5.13 14.76
N LYS A 236 -4.41 3.80 14.71
CA LYS A 236 -3.33 2.86 15.08
C LYS A 236 -3.23 1.74 14.06
N LEU A 237 -2.00 1.40 13.68
CA LEU A 237 -1.67 0.28 12.81
C LEU A 237 -1.46 -1.00 13.63
N THR A 238 -1.82 -2.15 13.07
CA THR A 238 -1.42 -3.44 13.62
C THR A 238 0.05 -3.74 13.29
N GLN A 239 0.69 -4.61 14.06
CA GLN A 239 2.08 -5.01 13.78
C GLN A 239 2.21 -5.63 12.38
N LYS A 240 1.20 -6.40 11.92
CA LYS A 240 1.20 -7.01 10.59
C LYS A 240 1.12 -5.98 9.47
N GLN A 241 0.38 -4.88 9.67
CA GLN A 241 0.35 -3.75 8.74
C GLN A 241 1.68 -3.01 8.71
N ILE A 242 2.30 -2.78 9.87
CA ILE A 242 3.64 -2.16 9.99
C ILE A 242 4.68 -3.02 9.27
N ASN A 243 4.66 -4.33 9.50
CA ASN A 243 5.55 -5.29 8.83
C ASN A 243 5.39 -5.22 7.30
N LEU A 244 4.14 -5.18 6.81
CA LEU A 244 3.85 -5.05 5.38
C LEU A 244 4.38 -3.73 4.79
N LEU A 245 4.22 -2.61 5.51
CA LEU A 245 4.73 -1.30 5.09
C LEU A 245 6.26 -1.28 5.06
N ASN A 246 6.92 -1.83 6.07
CA ASN A 246 8.39 -1.91 6.11
C ASN A 246 8.95 -2.84 5.02
N LEU A 247 8.21 -3.91 4.67
CA LEU A 247 8.60 -4.87 3.65
C LEU A 247 8.69 -4.26 2.24
N CYS A 248 7.93 -3.20 1.94
CA CYS A 248 7.92 -2.60 0.60
C CYS A 248 9.26 -1.93 0.24
N GLY A 249 10.11 -1.61 1.21
CA GLY A 249 11.43 -1.02 0.99
C GLY A 249 11.42 0.40 0.44
N ARG A 250 10.28 1.11 0.54
CA ARG A 250 10.10 2.52 0.12
C ARG A 250 10.01 3.45 1.33
N ASP A 251 10.30 4.73 1.11
CA ASP A 251 10.15 5.77 2.12
C ASP A 251 8.65 5.93 2.46
N ILE A 252 8.21 5.44 3.62
CA ILE A 252 6.84 5.68 4.08
C ILE A 252 6.73 7.14 4.54
N ILE A 253 5.76 7.88 3.99
CA ILE A 253 5.42 9.26 4.35
C ILE A 253 4.03 9.26 4.96
N VAL A 254 3.97 9.44 6.27
CA VAL A 254 2.74 9.58 7.02
C VAL A 254 2.16 10.98 6.80
N VAL A 255 0.92 11.03 6.31
CA VAL A 255 0.14 12.26 6.14
C VAL A 255 -0.84 12.35 7.31
N PRO A 256 -0.56 13.18 8.32
CA PRO A 256 -1.42 13.29 9.49
C PRO A 256 -2.74 13.99 9.13
N ASP A 257 -3.83 13.50 9.72
CA ASP A 257 -5.10 14.25 9.75
C ASP A 257 -4.86 15.60 10.44
N GLN A 258 -5.38 16.67 9.85
CA GLN A 258 -5.16 18.04 10.32
C GLN A 258 -6.17 18.44 11.41
N GLU A 259 -7.21 17.64 11.65
CA GLU A 259 -8.34 17.98 12.55
C GLU A 259 -8.49 17.08 13.79
N LYS A 260 -7.58 16.14 14.03
CA LYS A 260 -7.67 15.21 15.17
C LYS A 260 -6.36 15.18 15.93
N GLU A 261 -6.44 14.82 17.21
CA GLU A 261 -5.34 14.28 18.00
C GLU A 261 -4.83 12.94 17.41
N GLY A 262 -4.39 12.95 16.16
CA GLY A 262 -3.77 11.84 15.42
C GLY A 262 -2.35 11.55 15.93
N THR A 263 -2.13 11.71 17.23
CA THR A 263 -0.84 11.52 17.89
C THR A 263 -0.35 10.09 17.68
N GLY A 264 -1.25 9.10 17.75
CA GLY A 264 -0.91 7.68 17.57
C GLY A 264 -0.28 7.37 16.22
N PHE A 265 -0.73 8.01 15.13
CA PHE A 265 -0.20 7.75 13.80
C PHE A 265 1.18 8.39 13.60
N ILE A 266 1.39 9.57 14.20
CA ILE A 266 2.70 10.25 14.24
C ILE A 266 3.67 9.50 15.17
N GLU A 267 3.19 8.95 16.28
CA GLU A 267 3.97 8.10 17.20
C GLU A 267 4.43 6.83 16.49
N THR A 268 3.55 6.13 15.76
CA THR A 268 3.96 4.99 14.94
C THR A 268 5.01 5.40 13.90
N ALA A 269 4.86 6.56 13.25
CA ALA A 269 5.86 7.07 12.32
C ALA A 269 7.22 7.26 13.01
N LYS A 270 7.22 7.80 14.22
CA LYS A 270 8.43 8.00 15.04
C LYS A 270 9.09 6.67 15.41
N GLU A 271 8.32 5.71 15.90
CA GLU A 271 8.78 4.38 16.29
C GLU A 271 9.38 3.62 15.10
N GLN A 272 8.75 3.69 13.94
CA GLN A 272 9.20 3.01 12.72
C GLN A 272 10.21 3.82 11.90
N ASN A 273 10.63 5.00 12.39
CA ASN A 273 11.55 5.91 11.71
C ASN A 273 11.09 6.30 10.29
N TRP A 274 9.77 6.39 10.08
CA TRP A 274 9.12 6.84 8.85
C TRP A 274 9.13 8.36 8.73
N TYR A 275 8.90 8.87 7.53
CA TYR A 275 8.71 10.30 7.34
C TYR A 275 7.29 10.71 7.75
N THR A 276 7.14 11.95 8.18
CA THR A 276 5.86 12.65 8.26
C THR A 276 5.89 13.83 7.29
N THR A 277 4.76 14.47 7.01
CA THR A 277 4.73 15.70 6.19
C THR A 277 3.88 16.78 6.84
N THR A 278 4.30 18.03 6.65
CA THR A 278 3.56 19.23 7.06
C THR A 278 3.22 20.03 5.81
N PRO A 279 2.04 19.78 5.20
CA PRO A 279 1.68 20.42 3.94
C PRO A 279 1.48 21.92 4.10
N ALA A 280 1.83 22.68 3.07
CA ALA A 280 1.74 24.13 3.05
C ALA A 280 0.38 24.60 2.49
N TRP A 281 -0.71 23.98 2.95
CA TRP A 281 -2.06 24.32 2.52
C TRP A 281 -2.66 25.46 3.34
N ASP A 282 -3.63 26.16 2.75
CA ASP A 282 -4.39 27.20 3.43
C ASP A 282 -5.12 26.64 4.67
N ASN A 283 -5.34 27.52 5.66
CA ASN A 283 -5.92 27.13 6.96
C ASN A 283 -7.36 26.59 6.86
N ASN A 284 -8.06 26.82 5.75
CA ASN A 284 -9.41 26.32 5.49
C ASN A 284 -9.42 24.89 4.87
N ILE A 285 -8.25 24.35 4.50
CA ILE A 285 -8.11 23.01 3.95
C ILE A 285 -7.95 21.99 5.08
N LYS A 286 -8.90 21.05 5.15
CA LYS A 286 -9.03 20.09 6.25
C LYS A 286 -8.38 18.76 5.96
N ASP A 287 -8.57 18.25 4.74
CA ASP A 287 -8.12 16.92 4.34
C ASP A 287 -7.51 16.94 2.94
N VAL A 288 -6.88 15.82 2.57
CA VAL A 288 -6.21 15.66 1.27
C VAL A 288 -7.22 15.76 0.14
N ALA A 289 -8.42 15.20 0.29
CA ALA A 289 -9.45 15.28 -0.73
C ALA A 289 -9.85 16.73 -1.04
N GLN A 290 -10.01 17.58 -0.03
CA GLN A 290 -10.28 19.01 -0.19
C GLN A 290 -9.08 19.74 -0.80
N ALA A 291 -7.85 19.40 -0.40
CA ALA A 291 -6.64 19.98 -0.99
C ALA A 291 -6.56 19.69 -2.50
N VAL A 292 -6.89 18.45 -2.91
CA VAL A 292 -6.89 18.05 -4.32
C VAL A 292 -7.94 18.82 -5.12
N GLN A 293 -9.15 18.99 -4.58
CA GLN A 293 -10.18 19.81 -5.25
C GLN A 293 -9.75 21.26 -5.48
N GLN A 294 -9.01 21.84 -4.53
CA GLN A 294 -8.64 23.25 -4.61
C GLN A 294 -7.36 23.50 -5.42
N TYR A 295 -6.36 22.64 -5.29
CA TYR A 295 -5.03 22.87 -5.87
C TYR A 295 -4.66 21.92 -7.01
N GLY A 296 -5.44 20.86 -7.22
CA GLY A 296 -5.15 19.80 -8.16
C GLY A 296 -4.25 18.69 -7.58
N ARG A 297 -4.46 17.46 -8.04
CA ARG A 297 -3.82 16.26 -7.47
C ARG A 297 -2.31 16.26 -7.56
N LEU A 298 -1.76 16.66 -8.72
CA LEU A 298 -0.31 16.64 -8.94
C LEU A 298 0.42 17.58 -7.97
N TYR A 299 -0.12 18.78 -7.77
CA TYR A 299 0.42 19.74 -6.82
C TYR A 299 0.40 19.19 -5.40
N VAL A 300 -0.73 18.62 -4.97
CA VAL A 300 -0.87 18.06 -3.62
C VAL A 300 0.11 16.93 -3.37
N ILE A 301 0.30 16.02 -4.34
CA ILE A 301 1.28 14.94 -4.22
C ILE A 301 2.71 15.50 -4.11
N GLU A 302 3.06 16.47 -4.96
CA GLU A 302 4.38 17.13 -4.92
C GLU A 302 4.63 17.81 -3.57
N ASP A 303 3.65 18.57 -3.06
CA ASP A 303 3.75 19.28 -1.79
C ASP A 303 3.93 18.31 -0.62
N LEU A 304 3.16 17.22 -0.58
CA LEU A 304 3.27 16.19 0.46
C LEU A 304 4.66 15.54 0.46
N VAL A 305 5.20 15.22 -0.72
CA VAL A 305 6.51 14.57 -0.86
C VAL A 305 7.65 15.54 -0.57
N ARG A 306 7.58 16.78 -1.06
CA ARG A 306 8.61 17.81 -0.88
C ARG A 306 8.75 18.23 0.58
N ASN A 307 7.62 18.36 1.29
CA ASN A 307 7.61 18.79 2.70
C ASN A 307 7.76 17.63 3.69
N ARG A 308 8.20 16.45 3.26
CA ARG A 308 8.42 15.31 4.16
C ARG A 308 9.62 15.55 5.09
N HIS A 309 9.51 15.18 6.36
CA HIS A 309 10.56 15.31 7.36
C HIS A 309 10.39 14.31 8.52
N LYS A 310 11.47 14.12 9.29
CA LYS A 310 11.48 13.34 10.54
C LYS A 310 11.34 14.20 11.80
N ASN A 311 11.02 15.49 11.65
CA ASN A 311 10.70 16.37 12.78
C ASN A 311 9.25 16.13 13.27
N TYR A 312 9.05 15.11 14.10
CA TYR A 312 7.72 14.73 14.58
C TYR A 312 7.07 15.80 15.47
N LEU A 313 7.86 16.59 16.21
CA LEU A 313 7.37 17.72 17.00
C LEU A 313 6.72 18.78 16.10
N LYS A 314 7.34 19.08 14.95
CA LYS A 314 6.77 20.00 13.96
C LYS A 314 5.40 19.50 13.47
N SER A 315 5.27 18.20 13.21
CA SER A 315 4.00 17.59 12.78
C SER A 315 2.93 17.71 13.86
N LEU A 316 3.28 17.39 15.12
CA LEU A 316 2.37 17.53 16.26
C LEU A 316 1.88 18.97 16.45
N ILE A 317 2.79 19.95 16.41
CA ILE A 317 2.46 21.38 16.53
C ILE A 317 1.55 21.83 15.38
N SER A 318 1.84 21.41 14.15
CA SER A 318 1.02 21.76 12.98
C SER A 318 -0.43 21.30 13.12
N VAL A 319 -0.64 20.07 13.60
CA VAL A 319 -1.98 19.51 13.84
C VAL A 319 -2.68 20.31 14.96
N SER A 320 -2.02 20.51 16.10
CA SER A 320 -2.60 21.24 17.23
C SER A 320 -2.95 22.70 16.92
N MET A 321 -2.15 23.40 16.10
CA MET A 321 -2.44 24.79 15.72
C MET A 321 -3.70 24.91 14.87
N LYS A 322 -3.91 24.00 13.91
CA LYS A 322 -5.12 24.01 13.06
C LYS A 322 -6.38 23.66 13.85
N ASP A 323 -6.28 22.71 14.78
CA ASP A 323 -7.36 22.41 15.73
C ASP A 323 -7.76 23.63 16.58
N ALA A 324 -6.77 24.39 17.06
CA ALA A 324 -7.01 25.58 17.87
C ALA A 324 -7.65 26.73 17.07
N VAL A 325 -7.25 26.93 15.82
CA VAL A 325 -7.85 27.94 14.92
C VAL A 325 -9.32 27.62 14.64
N LYS A 326 -9.64 26.34 14.38
CA LYS A 326 -11.03 25.90 14.14
C LYS A 326 -11.94 26.16 15.34
N LYS A 327 -11.48 25.87 16.56
CA LYS A 327 -12.24 26.14 17.81
C LYS A 327 -12.55 27.62 18.05
N LYS A 328 -11.82 28.55 17.43
CA LYS A 328 -12.08 30.00 17.52
C LYS A 328 -13.04 30.54 16.47
N ILE A 329 -13.30 29.79 15.39
CA ILE A 329 -14.13 30.20 14.25
C ILE A 329 -15.55 29.61 14.34
N GLN A 330 -15.78 28.61 15.21
CA GLN A 330 -17.10 28.08 15.57
C GLN A 330 -17.71 28.83 16.75
#